data_AF-A0A936NJ01-F1
#
_entry.id   AF-A0A936NJ01-F1
#
_cell.length_a   1.000
_cell.length_b   1.000
_cell.length_c   1.000
_cell.angle_alpha   90.00
_cell.angle_beta   90.00
_cell.angle_gamma   90.00
#
_symmetry.space_group_name_H-M   'P 1'
#
loop_
_entity.id
_entity.type
_entity.pdbx_description
1 polymer ?
#
loop_
_entity_poly.entity_id
_entity_poly.type
_entity_poly.pdbx_seq_one_letter_code
_entity_poly.pdbx_strand_id
1 'polypeptide(L)'
;MEPGKLAAQVSLLDSHPEVDFVFTDFVNFGEFGIGSRHTLTCQQFRSLLTNEVAEHVYIIDSQAAYKTLINENFVGASSMMFRKKLTASIGSFDPKLQSSEDIDFVFRAAAVGSLGYVDMIGHRRRLHATNMTQNMKKVQRCYLSVLQRQLVTSHDSATRLCLKQRISEVYWGLGYALCEEGQLWESAAMQIQSVKANWTNMRPYMGLVKGVLSYVSGRHKPQAIQN
;
A
#
# COMPACT_ATOMS: atom_id res chain seq x y z
N MET A 1 8.45 18.55 8.43
CA MET A 1 9.12 17.57 9.31
C MET A 1 8.97 18.10 10.72
N GLU A 2 8.59 17.26 11.68
CA GLU A 2 8.49 17.68 13.08
C GLU A 2 9.88 17.68 13.74
N PRO A 3 10.14 18.58 14.70
CA PRO A 3 11.35 18.54 15.52
C PRO A 3 11.55 17.18 16.20
N GLY A 4 12.80 16.78 16.39
CA GLY A 4 13.14 15.51 17.05
C GLY A 4 13.11 14.27 16.16
N LYS A 5 12.41 14.28 15.01
CA LYS A 5 12.33 13.12 14.09
C LYS A 5 13.72 12.57 13.74
N LEU A 6 14.61 13.44 13.25
CA LEU A 6 15.94 13.00 12.80
C LEU A 6 16.77 12.45 13.96
N ALA A 7 16.77 13.13 15.10
CA ALA A 7 17.51 12.70 16.29
C ALA A 7 17.04 11.32 16.77
N ALA A 8 15.73 11.10 16.84
CA ALA A 8 15.17 9.82 17.27
C ALA A 8 15.50 8.67 16.31
N GLN A 9 15.40 8.90 15.00
CA GLN A 9 15.73 7.89 13.99
C GLN A 9 17.23 7.55 13.95
N VAL A 10 18.10 8.57 14.05
CA VAL A 10 19.54 8.37 14.14
C VAL A 10 19.88 7.61 15.42
N SER A 11 19.31 7.99 16.56
CA SER A 11 19.53 7.31 17.84
C SER A 11 19.14 5.82 17.77
N LEU A 12 18.04 5.48 17.11
CA LEU A 12 17.65 4.08 16.90
C LEU A 12 18.70 3.34 16.05
N LEU A 13 19.07 3.91 14.90
CA LEU A 13 20.05 3.28 14.01
C LEU A 13 21.45 3.19 14.63
N ASP A 14 21.84 4.11 15.50
CA ASP A 14 23.15 4.03 16.17
C ASP A 14 23.15 2.97 17.27
N SER A 15 22.05 2.84 18.02
CA SER A 15 21.90 1.85 19.10
C SER A 15 21.62 0.43 18.61
N HIS A 16 21.08 0.27 17.40
CA HIS A 16 20.68 -1.02 16.84
C HIS A 16 21.28 -1.23 15.42
N PRO A 17 22.56 -1.64 15.31
CA PRO A 17 23.28 -1.84 14.05
C PRO A 17 22.61 -2.82 13.06
N GLU A 18 21.80 -3.74 13.58
CA GLU A 18 21.01 -4.72 12.84
C GLU A 18 19.77 -4.14 12.15
N VAL A 19 19.28 -2.97 12.59
CA VAL A 19 18.16 -2.25 11.95
C VAL A 19 18.68 -1.50 10.73
N ASP A 20 18.05 -1.70 9.57
CA ASP A 20 18.48 -1.11 8.30
C ASP A 20 17.56 0.01 7.81
N PHE A 21 16.31 -0.02 8.24
CA PHE A 21 15.25 0.89 7.84
C PHE A 21 14.46 1.32 9.07
N VAL A 22 14.33 2.62 9.31
CA VAL A 22 13.49 3.17 10.39
C VAL A 22 12.45 4.12 9.82
N PHE A 23 11.25 4.12 10.40
CA PHE A 23 10.20 5.08 10.09
C PHE A 23 9.49 5.60 11.33
N THR A 24 8.71 6.66 11.12
CA THR A 24 7.89 7.35 12.12
C THR A 24 6.45 7.43 11.64
N ASP A 25 5.54 7.82 12.52
CA ASP A 25 4.16 8.09 12.17
C ASP A 25 4.00 9.48 11.52
N PHE A 26 2.80 9.76 11.03
CA PHE A 26 2.42 11.06 10.51
C PHE A 26 0.94 11.35 10.71
N VAL A 27 0.59 12.63 10.61
CA VAL A 27 -0.80 13.09 10.55
C VAL A 27 -1.06 13.79 9.24
N ASN A 28 -2.28 13.65 8.73
CA ASN A 28 -2.74 14.46 7.61
C ASN A 28 -3.22 15.83 8.13
N PHE A 29 -3.01 16.90 7.37
CA PHE A 29 -3.59 18.20 7.68
C PHE A 29 -4.07 18.89 6.39
N GLY A 30 -5.08 19.76 6.49
CA GLY A 30 -5.60 20.49 5.34
C GLY A 30 -6.88 21.27 5.68
N GLU A 31 -7.74 21.45 4.68
CA GLU A 31 -9.01 22.18 4.80
C GLU A 31 -9.95 21.58 5.87
N PHE A 32 -9.86 20.27 6.10
CA PHE A 32 -10.67 19.55 7.09
C PHE A 32 -10.00 19.47 8.48
N GLY A 33 -8.95 20.25 8.74
CA GLY A 33 -8.21 20.23 10.00
C GLY A 33 -7.09 19.19 10.03
N ILE A 34 -6.71 18.78 11.25
CA ILE A 34 -5.67 17.77 11.50
C ILE A 34 -6.36 16.42 11.72
N GLY A 35 -5.99 15.43 10.92
CA GLY A 35 -6.47 14.05 11.04
C GLY A 35 -5.77 13.28 12.16
N SER A 36 -6.23 12.05 12.39
CA SER A 36 -5.57 11.13 13.31
C SER A 36 -4.18 10.72 12.82
N ARG A 37 -3.39 10.16 13.74
CA ARG A 37 -2.17 9.42 13.42
C ARG A 37 -2.47 8.31 12.41
N HIS A 38 -1.60 8.14 11.41
CA HIS A 38 -1.79 7.18 10.32
C HIS A 38 -1.77 5.75 10.85
N THR A 39 -0.80 5.42 11.71
CA THR A 39 -0.64 4.04 12.21
C THR A 39 -1.83 3.55 13.06
N LEU A 40 -2.65 4.45 13.61
CA LEU A 40 -3.90 4.07 14.30
C LEU A 40 -4.93 3.41 13.37
N THR A 41 -4.81 3.65 12.07
CA THR A 41 -5.66 3.02 11.04
C THR A 41 -5.09 1.71 10.51
N CYS A 42 -3.88 1.33 10.93
CA CYS A 42 -3.16 0.14 10.50
C CYS A 42 -3.15 -0.90 11.64
N GLN A 43 -4.25 -1.63 11.80
CA GLN A 43 -4.45 -2.53 12.95
C GLN A 43 -3.50 -3.73 12.90
N GLN A 44 -3.26 -4.30 11.71
CA GLN A 44 -2.32 -5.41 11.56
C GLN A 44 -0.91 -4.93 11.90
N PHE A 45 -0.51 -3.76 11.43
CA PHE A 45 0.76 -3.16 11.80
C PHE A 45 0.90 -2.95 13.32
N ARG A 46 -0.11 -2.36 13.97
CA ARG A 46 -0.05 -2.15 15.43
C ARG A 46 0.06 -3.45 16.22
N SER A 47 -0.51 -4.54 15.70
CA SER A 47 -0.36 -5.87 16.31
C SER A 47 1.07 -6.42 16.27
N LEU A 48 1.94 -5.87 15.41
CA LEU A 48 3.36 -6.25 15.34
C LEU A 48 4.24 -5.54 16.39
N LEU A 49 3.72 -4.53 17.07
CA LEU A 49 4.48 -3.70 18.03
C LEU A 49 4.64 -4.42 19.37
N THR A 50 5.37 -5.53 19.37
CA THR A 50 5.56 -6.40 20.54
C THR A 50 6.97 -6.34 21.12
N ASN A 51 7.97 -5.98 20.30
CA ASN A 51 9.37 -5.88 20.71
C ASN A 51 9.76 -4.40 20.89
N GLU A 52 9.45 -3.86 22.07
CA GLU A 52 9.84 -2.51 22.47
C GLU A 52 11.26 -2.52 23.05
N VAL A 53 12.18 -1.83 22.37
CA VAL A 53 13.62 -1.79 22.73
C VAL A 53 14.02 -0.52 23.49
N ALA A 54 13.19 0.51 23.43
CA ALA A 54 13.23 1.70 24.27
C ALA A 54 11.82 2.32 24.30
N GLU A 55 11.59 3.31 25.16
CA GLU A 55 10.29 3.99 25.27
C GLU A 55 9.80 4.46 23.89
N HIS A 56 8.67 3.89 23.43
CA HIS A 56 8.05 4.17 22.15
C HIS A 56 8.92 3.83 20.93
N VAL A 57 9.87 2.90 21.06
CA VAL A 57 10.75 2.44 19.98
C VAL A 57 10.66 0.93 19.83
N TYR A 58 10.37 0.48 18.62
CA TYR A 58 10.09 -0.92 18.31
C TYR A 58 10.99 -1.44 17.19
N ILE A 59 11.43 -2.69 17.32
CA ILE A 59 12.03 -3.44 16.22
C ILE A 59 11.00 -4.43 15.69
N ILE A 60 10.83 -4.46 14.38
CA ILE A 60 9.80 -5.24 13.71
C ILE A 60 10.48 -6.32 12.87
N ASP A 61 10.01 -7.55 13.02
CA ASP A 61 10.45 -8.68 12.18
C ASP A 61 10.16 -8.39 10.70
N SER A 62 11.17 -8.59 9.85
CA SER A 62 11.10 -8.26 8.42
C SER A 62 10.05 -9.07 7.67
N GLN A 63 9.91 -10.36 7.99
CA GLN A 63 8.92 -11.25 7.36
C GLN A 63 7.50 -10.83 7.74
N ALA A 64 7.26 -10.52 9.01
CA ALA A 64 5.98 -10.02 9.50
C ALA A 64 5.65 -8.65 8.90
N ALA A 65 6.63 -7.72 8.86
CA ALA A 65 6.46 -6.42 8.23
C ALA A 65 6.10 -6.56 6.74
N TYR A 66 6.84 -7.39 6.00
CA TYR A 66 6.57 -7.66 4.58
C TYR A 66 5.17 -8.21 4.35
N LYS A 67 4.73 -9.19 5.17
CA LYS A 67 3.38 -9.75 5.07
C LYS A 67 2.31 -8.72 5.38
N THR A 68 2.52 -7.87 6.38
CA THR A 68 1.59 -6.79 6.73
C THR A 68 1.51 -5.73 5.63
N LEU A 69 2.62 -5.40 4.96
CA LEU A 69 2.66 -4.45 3.84
C LEU A 69 1.77 -4.85 2.66
N ILE A 70 1.50 -6.16 2.49
CA ILE A 70 0.54 -6.65 1.49
C ILE A 70 -0.83 -6.03 1.73
N ASN A 71 -1.25 -5.89 2.99
CA ASN A 71 -2.60 -5.45 3.33
C ASN A 71 -2.66 -3.99 3.74
N GLU A 72 -1.65 -3.50 4.47
CA GLU A 72 -1.63 -2.17 5.07
C GLU A 72 -0.38 -1.39 4.65
N ASN A 73 -0.58 -0.23 4.02
CA ASN A 73 0.50 0.71 3.76
C ASN A 73 0.79 1.55 5.01
N PHE A 74 1.43 0.96 6.01
CA PHE A 74 1.69 1.61 7.31
C PHE A 74 2.89 2.57 7.30
N VAL A 75 3.67 2.60 6.23
CA VAL A 75 4.85 3.48 6.09
C VAL A 75 4.50 4.69 5.24
N GLY A 76 4.78 5.90 5.74
CA GLY A 76 4.68 7.12 4.95
C GLY A 76 5.99 7.42 4.21
N ALA A 77 5.92 7.79 2.92
CA ALA A 77 7.11 8.10 2.13
C ALA A 77 8.07 9.11 2.81
N SER A 78 7.52 10.14 3.46
CA SER A 78 8.31 11.16 4.16
C SER A 78 8.70 10.78 5.59
N SER A 79 8.36 9.59 6.10
CA SER A 79 8.75 9.14 7.44
C SER A 79 10.02 8.30 7.46
N MET A 80 10.48 7.81 6.32
CA MET A 80 11.54 6.81 6.21
C MET A 80 12.96 7.39 6.42
N MET A 81 13.86 6.58 6.98
CA MET A 81 15.31 6.77 7.00
C MET A 81 15.96 5.40 6.85
N PHE A 82 17.03 5.32 6.05
CA PHE A 82 17.67 4.06 5.68
C PHE A 82 19.16 4.11 5.91
N ARG A 83 19.77 2.96 6.22
CA ARG A 83 21.22 2.80 6.05
C ARG A 83 21.58 2.82 4.57
N LYS A 84 22.70 3.46 4.27
CA LYS A 84 23.25 3.52 2.90
C LYS A 84 23.44 2.11 2.30
N LYS A 85 23.92 1.15 3.10
CA LYS A 85 24.14 -0.24 2.65
C LYS A 85 22.86 -0.91 2.13
N LEU A 86 21.71 -0.64 2.76
CA LEU A 86 20.41 -1.18 2.33
C LEU A 86 19.98 -0.55 1.01
N THR A 87 20.06 0.78 0.88
CA THR A 87 19.69 1.45 -0.37
C THR A 87 20.57 1.03 -1.55
N ALA A 88 21.83 0.70 -1.29
CA ALA A 88 22.76 0.20 -2.31
C ALA A 88 22.42 -1.23 -2.76
N SER A 89 21.89 -2.08 -1.87
CA SER A 89 21.54 -3.46 -2.22
C SER A 89 20.19 -3.57 -2.95
N ILE A 90 19.21 -2.74 -2.60
CA ILE A 90 17.87 -2.81 -3.20
C ILE A 90 17.71 -1.95 -4.46
N GLY A 91 18.65 -1.02 -4.70
CA GLY A 91 18.62 -0.10 -5.84
C GLY A 91 17.66 1.08 -5.65
N SER A 92 17.55 1.89 -6.70
CA SER A 92 16.74 3.14 -6.68
C SER A 92 15.24 2.88 -6.82
N PHE A 93 14.45 3.95 -6.80
CA PHE A 93 13.04 3.91 -7.20
C PHE A 93 12.89 3.51 -8.67
N ASP A 94 11.80 2.83 -9.01
CA ASP A 94 11.48 2.49 -10.40
C ASP A 94 10.85 3.71 -11.11
N PRO A 95 11.55 4.33 -12.08
CA PRO A 95 11.06 5.54 -12.75
C PRO A 95 9.83 5.28 -13.63
N LYS A 96 9.47 4.02 -13.88
CA LYS A 96 8.25 3.66 -14.62
C LYS A 96 7.00 3.72 -13.76
N LEU A 97 7.15 3.70 -12.43
CA LEU A 97 6.04 3.85 -11.50
C LEU A 97 5.65 5.32 -11.39
N GLN A 98 4.46 5.65 -11.88
CA GLN A 98 3.90 7.01 -11.80
C GLN A 98 3.16 7.27 -10.47
N SER A 99 3.10 6.26 -9.61
CA SER A 99 2.52 6.23 -8.27
C SER A 99 2.99 4.93 -7.62
N SER A 100 2.93 4.85 -6.28
CA SER A 100 3.26 3.64 -5.53
C SER A 100 4.74 3.21 -5.67
N GLU A 101 5.61 4.14 -6.05
CA GLU A 101 7.06 3.98 -6.04
C GLU A 101 7.60 3.83 -4.62
N ASP A 102 6.97 4.51 -3.65
CA ASP A 102 7.28 4.43 -2.24
C ASP A 102 7.01 3.03 -1.67
N ILE A 103 5.83 2.47 -1.92
CA ILE A 103 5.47 1.15 -1.43
C ILE A 103 6.28 0.04 -2.13
N ASP A 104 6.61 0.17 -3.42
CA ASP A 104 7.55 -0.75 -4.09
C ASP A 104 8.92 -0.75 -3.40
N PHE A 105 9.44 0.43 -3.08
CA PHE A 105 10.70 0.57 -2.38
C PHE A 105 10.65 -0.04 -0.98
N VAL A 106 9.56 0.18 -0.25
CA VAL A 106 9.36 -0.38 1.10
C VAL A 106 9.23 -1.91 1.07
N PHE A 107 8.55 -2.50 0.07
CA PHE A 107 8.53 -3.96 -0.11
C PHE A 107 9.95 -4.51 -0.31
N ARG A 108 10.74 -3.88 -1.18
CA ARG A 108 12.12 -4.31 -1.44
C ARG A 108 13.00 -4.17 -0.20
N ALA A 109 12.85 -3.07 0.54
CA ALA A 109 13.57 -2.86 1.80
C ALA A 109 13.19 -3.92 2.85
N ALA A 110 11.89 -4.16 3.07
CA ALA A 110 11.40 -5.12 4.04
C ALA A 110 11.73 -6.58 3.68
N ALA A 111 11.96 -6.89 2.40
CA ALA A 111 12.35 -8.24 1.97
C ALA A 111 13.76 -8.64 2.40
N VAL A 112 14.65 -7.67 2.67
CA VAL A 112 16.09 -7.94 2.93
C VAL A 112 16.66 -7.26 4.16
N GLY A 113 15.98 -6.26 4.73
CA GLY A 113 16.47 -5.47 5.86
C GLY A 113 15.54 -5.52 7.07
N SER A 114 16.10 -5.29 8.25
CA SER A 114 15.34 -5.20 9.52
C SER A 114 14.73 -3.81 9.70
N LEU A 115 13.53 -3.75 10.28
CA LEU A 115 12.76 -2.51 10.42
C LEU A 115 12.73 -2.02 11.86
N GLY A 116 12.86 -0.72 12.03
CA GLY A 116 12.60 0.01 13.27
C GLY A 116 11.41 0.95 13.11
N TYR A 117 10.67 1.15 14.19
CA TYR A 117 9.59 2.13 14.27
C TYR A 117 9.75 2.98 15.53
N VAL A 118 9.71 4.30 15.36
CA VAL A 118 9.63 5.25 16.48
C VAL A 118 8.21 5.80 16.52
N ASP A 119 7.48 5.56 17.61
CA ASP A 119 6.07 5.89 17.78
C ASP A 119 5.82 7.39 18.06
N MET A 120 6.36 8.25 17.20
CA MET A 120 6.15 9.69 17.20
C MET A 120 5.58 10.20 15.87
N ILE A 121 4.93 11.36 15.91
CA ILE A 121 4.56 12.10 14.69
C ILE A 121 5.85 12.73 14.14
N GLY A 122 6.43 12.13 13.10
CA GLY A 122 7.65 12.64 12.47
C GLY A 122 7.40 13.71 11.40
N HIS A 123 6.20 13.75 10.82
CA HIS A 123 5.83 14.77 9.85
C HIS A 123 4.31 14.95 9.75
N ARG A 124 3.92 16.06 9.10
CA ARG A 124 2.53 16.32 8.71
C ARG A 124 2.43 16.31 7.19
N ARG A 125 1.49 15.56 6.65
CA ARG A 125 1.23 15.48 5.20
C ARG A 125 0.06 16.39 4.85
N ARG A 126 0.28 17.36 3.96
CA ARG A 126 -0.77 18.24 3.48
C ARG A 126 -1.71 17.47 2.57
N LEU A 127 -3.01 17.57 2.80
CA LEU A 127 -4.03 17.13 1.87
C LEU A 127 -4.65 18.35 1.17
N HIS A 128 -4.74 18.30 -0.16
CA HIS A 128 -5.44 19.30 -0.96
C HIS A 128 -6.18 18.66 -2.14
N ALA A 129 -7.05 19.43 -2.78
CA ALA A 129 -7.93 19.00 -3.87
C ALA A 129 -7.21 18.68 -5.20
N THR A 130 -5.88 18.55 -5.22
CA THR A 130 -5.09 18.14 -6.40
C THR A 130 -4.03 17.10 -6.04
N ASN A 131 -4.22 16.38 -4.93
CA ASN A 131 -3.31 15.33 -4.52
C ASN A 131 -3.14 14.25 -5.59
N MET A 132 -1.93 13.70 -5.69
CA MET A 132 -1.58 12.57 -6.58
C MET A 132 -2.55 11.37 -6.44
N THR A 133 -3.14 11.19 -5.27
CA THR A 133 -4.08 10.10 -4.96
C THR A 133 -5.50 10.31 -5.49
N GLN A 134 -5.82 11.44 -6.12
CA GLN A 134 -7.15 11.67 -6.68
C GLN A 134 -7.48 10.74 -7.84
N ASN A 135 -6.49 10.39 -8.67
CA ASN A 135 -6.68 9.39 -9.70
C ASN A 135 -6.52 7.98 -9.10
N MET A 136 -7.50 7.58 -8.29
CA MET A 136 -7.48 6.31 -7.56
C MET A 136 -7.33 5.12 -8.52
N LYS A 137 -7.88 5.20 -9.74
CA LYS A 137 -7.70 4.18 -10.78
C LYS A 137 -6.23 4.03 -11.19
N LYS A 138 -5.53 5.14 -11.43
CA LYS A 138 -4.09 5.14 -11.73
C LYS A 138 -3.29 4.59 -10.54
N VAL A 139 -3.57 5.05 -9.32
CA VAL A 139 -2.91 4.58 -8.09
C VAL A 139 -3.07 3.06 -7.94
N GLN A 140 -4.30 2.55 -8.07
CA GLN A 140 -4.59 1.12 -7.95
C GLN A 140 -3.93 0.30 -9.07
N ARG A 141 -3.87 0.80 -10.31
CA ARG A 141 -3.13 0.14 -11.41
C ARG A 141 -1.63 0.05 -11.12
N CYS A 142 -1.01 1.14 -10.64
CA CYS A 142 0.38 1.13 -10.22
C CYS A 142 0.60 0.16 -9.05
N TYR A 143 -0.25 0.19 -8.04
CA TYR A 143 -0.15 -0.72 -6.90
C TYR A 143 -0.33 -2.20 -7.30
N LEU A 144 -1.23 -2.50 -8.24
CA LEU A 144 -1.35 -3.85 -8.82
C LEU A 144 -0.03 -4.31 -9.44
N SER A 145 0.65 -3.44 -10.19
CA SER A 145 1.94 -3.78 -10.80
C SER A 145 3.00 -4.11 -9.75
N VAL A 146 3.00 -3.40 -8.62
CA VAL A 146 3.88 -3.68 -7.47
C VAL A 146 3.55 -5.05 -6.87
N LEU A 147 2.28 -5.32 -6.55
CA LEU A 147 1.86 -6.60 -5.97
C LEU A 147 2.13 -7.79 -6.90
N GLN A 148 1.91 -7.63 -8.21
CA GLN A 148 2.21 -8.67 -9.20
C GLN A 148 3.70 -8.96 -9.27
N ARG A 149 4.55 -7.94 -9.20
CA ARG A 149 6.01 -8.11 -9.11
C ARG A 149 6.38 -8.90 -7.86
N GLN A 150 5.83 -8.53 -6.70
CA GLN A 150 6.04 -9.28 -5.45
C GLN A 150 5.54 -10.73 -5.56
N LEU A 151 4.43 -10.98 -6.26
CA LEU A 151 3.92 -12.34 -6.47
C LEU A 151 4.86 -13.18 -7.33
N VAL A 152 5.52 -12.59 -8.34
CA VAL A 152 6.47 -13.32 -9.18
C VAL A 152 7.75 -13.67 -8.40
N THR A 153 8.22 -12.77 -7.54
CA THR A 153 9.47 -12.94 -6.78
C THR A 153 9.30 -13.75 -5.49
N SER A 154 8.08 -13.86 -4.95
CA SER A 154 7.82 -14.60 -3.72
C SER A 154 7.74 -16.11 -3.96
N HIS A 155 8.52 -16.90 -3.22
CA HIS A 155 8.52 -18.36 -3.30
C HIS A 155 7.69 -19.04 -2.19
N ASP A 156 7.44 -18.35 -1.08
CA ASP A 156 6.64 -18.86 0.03
C ASP A 156 5.15 -18.96 -0.34
N SER A 157 4.57 -20.15 -0.18
CA SER A 157 3.16 -20.42 -0.52
C SER A 157 2.18 -19.56 0.27
N ALA A 158 2.44 -19.30 1.57
CA ALA A 158 1.55 -18.49 2.39
C ALA A 158 1.55 -17.02 1.93
N THR A 159 2.73 -16.45 1.70
CA THR A 159 2.92 -15.10 1.16
C THR A 159 2.29 -14.96 -0.22
N ARG A 160 2.49 -15.93 -1.12
CA ARG A 160 1.86 -15.95 -2.44
C ARG A 160 0.33 -15.97 -2.35
N LEU A 161 -0.23 -16.69 -1.38
CA LEU A 161 -1.68 -16.72 -1.15
C LEU A 161 -2.18 -15.34 -0.70
N CYS A 162 -1.52 -14.70 0.27
CA CYS A 162 -1.85 -13.34 0.71
C CYS A 162 -1.78 -12.33 -0.46
N LEU A 163 -0.73 -12.40 -1.28
CA LEU A 163 -0.58 -11.55 -2.47
C LEU A 163 -1.72 -11.77 -3.48
N LYS A 164 -2.09 -13.03 -3.76
CA LYS A 164 -3.21 -13.36 -4.66
C LYS A 164 -4.54 -12.82 -4.13
N GLN A 165 -4.79 -12.97 -2.83
CA GLN A 165 -5.98 -12.42 -2.16
C GLN A 165 -6.01 -10.90 -2.33
N ARG A 166 -4.90 -10.22 -2.03
CA ARG A 166 -4.81 -8.77 -2.17
C ARG A 166 -4.98 -8.29 -3.61
N ILE A 167 -4.32 -8.92 -4.57
CA ILE A 167 -4.45 -8.62 -6.00
C ILE A 167 -5.93 -8.76 -6.43
N SER A 168 -6.60 -9.82 -5.97
CA SER A 168 -8.03 -10.02 -6.23
C SER A 168 -8.88 -8.87 -5.67
N GLU A 169 -8.62 -8.42 -4.45
CA GLU A 169 -9.32 -7.28 -3.84
C GLU A 169 -9.12 -5.97 -4.61
N VAL A 170 -7.88 -5.68 -5.04
CA VAL A 170 -7.58 -4.44 -5.78
C VAL A 170 -8.25 -4.47 -7.16
N TYR A 171 -8.23 -5.61 -7.86
CA TYR A 171 -9.00 -5.76 -9.11
C TYR A 171 -10.50 -5.60 -8.90
N TRP A 172 -11.06 -6.18 -7.85
CA TRP A 172 -12.47 -6.03 -7.52
C TRP A 172 -12.83 -4.56 -7.26
N GLY A 173 -12.00 -3.85 -6.48
CA GLY A 173 -12.19 -2.43 -6.18
C GLY A 173 -12.17 -1.55 -7.43
N LEU A 174 -11.22 -1.80 -8.34
CA LEU A 174 -11.18 -1.14 -9.66
C LEU A 174 -12.43 -1.43 -10.48
N GLY A 175 -12.84 -2.71 -10.56
CA GLY A 175 -14.04 -3.11 -11.29
C GLY A 175 -15.31 -2.47 -10.72
N TYR A 176 -15.41 -2.40 -9.39
CA TYR A 176 -16.53 -1.72 -8.72
C TYR A 176 -16.60 -0.25 -9.09
N ALA A 177 -15.48 0.49 -9.00
CA ALA A 177 -15.43 1.91 -9.35
C ALA A 177 -15.78 2.16 -10.82
N LEU A 178 -15.25 1.35 -11.75
CA LEU A 178 -15.58 1.43 -13.17
C LEU A 178 -17.07 1.16 -13.43
N CYS A 179 -17.68 0.25 -12.68
CA CYS A 179 -19.11 -0.02 -12.77
C CYS A 179 -19.96 1.20 -12.38
N GLU A 180 -19.58 1.88 -11.29
CA GLU A 180 -20.29 3.10 -10.82
C GLU A 180 -20.16 4.26 -11.81
N GLU A 181 -19.06 4.31 -12.56
CA GLU A 181 -18.85 5.27 -13.65
C GLU A 181 -19.53 4.87 -14.97
N GLY A 182 -20.20 3.70 -15.03
CA GLY A 182 -20.85 3.18 -16.22
C GLY A 182 -19.91 2.55 -17.25
N GLN A 183 -18.63 2.36 -16.93
CA GLN A 183 -17.64 1.70 -17.77
C GLN A 183 -17.76 0.17 -17.66
N LEU A 184 -18.88 -0.38 -18.13
CA LEU A 184 -19.27 -1.77 -17.83
C LEU A 184 -18.32 -2.83 -18.40
N TRP A 185 -17.72 -2.60 -19.57
CA TRP A 185 -16.77 -3.56 -20.16
C TRP A 185 -15.44 -3.59 -19.42
N GLU A 186 -14.88 -2.42 -19.09
CA GLU A 186 -13.67 -2.34 -18.28
C GLU A 186 -13.90 -2.91 -16.88
N SER A 187 -15.07 -2.63 -16.29
CA SER A 187 -15.51 -3.23 -15.04
C SER A 187 -15.48 -4.76 -15.11
N ALA A 188 -16.15 -5.36 -16.11
CA ALA A 188 -16.18 -6.81 -16.28
C ALA A 188 -14.77 -7.41 -16.44
N ALA A 189 -13.90 -6.76 -17.21
CA ALA A 189 -12.52 -7.19 -17.36
C ALA A 189 -11.77 -7.22 -16.01
N MET A 190 -11.92 -6.18 -15.18
CA MET A 190 -11.30 -6.15 -13.85
C MET A 190 -11.89 -7.21 -12.92
N GLN A 191 -13.21 -7.45 -12.95
CA GLN A 191 -13.82 -8.52 -12.15
C GLN A 191 -13.31 -9.92 -12.56
N ILE A 192 -13.14 -10.18 -13.85
CA ILE A 192 -12.55 -11.44 -14.33
C ILE A 192 -11.11 -11.61 -13.82
N GLN A 193 -10.29 -10.56 -13.85
CA GLN A 193 -8.94 -10.61 -13.29
C GLN A 193 -8.95 -10.86 -11.78
N SER A 194 -9.91 -10.28 -11.06
CA SER A 194 -10.12 -10.54 -9.64
C SER A 194 -10.39 -12.02 -9.34
N VAL A 195 -11.28 -12.66 -10.12
CA VAL A 195 -11.58 -14.10 -10.02
C VAL A 195 -10.36 -14.96 -10.36
N LYS A 196 -9.62 -14.61 -11.42
CA LYS A 196 -8.40 -15.34 -11.82
C LYS A 196 -7.33 -15.29 -10.73
N ALA A 197 -7.20 -14.16 -10.03
CA ALA A 197 -6.25 -14.01 -8.93
C ALA A 197 -6.67 -14.84 -7.71
N ASN A 198 -7.95 -14.81 -7.34
CA ASN A 198 -8.51 -15.61 -6.26
C ASN A 198 -9.98 -16.00 -6.53
N TRP A 199 -10.20 -17.24 -6.94
CA TRP A 199 -11.53 -17.74 -7.32
C TRP A 199 -12.47 -17.92 -6.13
N THR A 200 -11.96 -17.99 -4.90
CA THR A 200 -12.79 -18.08 -3.68
C THR A 200 -13.34 -16.72 -3.24
N ASN A 201 -12.86 -15.62 -3.83
CA ASN A 201 -13.42 -14.30 -3.59
C ASN A 201 -14.76 -14.17 -4.32
N MET A 202 -15.86 -14.16 -3.57
CA MET A 202 -17.21 -14.09 -4.14
C MET A 202 -17.60 -12.68 -4.61
N ARG A 203 -16.93 -11.63 -4.12
CA ARG A 203 -17.24 -10.22 -4.45
C ARG A 203 -17.19 -9.91 -5.95
N PRO A 204 -16.19 -10.34 -6.74
CA PRO A 204 -16.17 -10.06 -8.17
C PRO A 204 -17.30 -10.72 -8.97
N TYR A 205 -17.80 -11.88 -8.55
CA TYR A 205 -18.99 -12.49 -9.17
C TYR A 205 -20.22 -11.59 -9.01
N MET A 206 -20.42 -11.04 -7.81
CA MET A 206 -21.48 -10.05 -7.57
C MET A 206 -21.28 -8.77 -8.39
N GLY A 207 -20.02 -8.36 -8.60
CA GLY A 207 -19.67 -7.26 -9.48
C GLY A 207 -20.08 -7.50 -10.94
N LEU A 208 -19.86 -8.70 -11.47
CA LEU A 208 -20.28 -9.10 -12.82
C LEU A 208 -21.81 -9.05 -12.95
N VAL A 209 -22.53 -9.63 -11.99
CA VAL A 209 -24.01 -9.60 -11.96
C VAL A 209 -24.53 -8.16 -11.93
N LYS A 210 -23.95 -7.31 -11.07
CA LYS A 210 -24.29 -5.88 -10.99
C LYS A 210 -24.08 -5.17 -12.33
N GLY A 211 -22.99 -5.46 -13.03
CA GLY A 211 -22.71 -4.91 -14.36
C GLY A 211 -23.79 -5.27 -15.39
N VAL A 212 -24.21 -6.54 -15.44
CA VAL A 212 -25.28 -7.01 -16.32
C VAL A 212 -26.62 -6.33 -15.99
N LEU A 213 -26.99 -6.26 -14.71
CA LEU A 213 -28.22 -5.58 -14.29
C LEU A 213 -28.20 -4.08 -14.65
N SER A 214 -27.05 -3.43 -14.51
CA SER A 214 -26.89 -2.01 -14.86
C SER A 214 -27.03 -1.75 -16.37
N TYR A 215 -26.55 -2.69 -17.19
CA TYR A 215 -26.75 -2.67 -18.64
C TYR A 215 -28.22 -2.85 -19.01
N VAL A 216 -28.86 -3.90 -18.48
CA VAL A 216 -30.26 -4.26 -18.81
C VAL A 216 -31.25 -3.19 -18.34
N SER A 217 -31.02 -2.60 -17.17
CA SER A 217 -31.87 -1.52 -16.63
C SER A 217 -31.67 -0.17 -17.33
N GLY A 218 -30.73 -0.06 -18.26
CA GLY A 218 -30.42 1.21 -18.95
C GLY A 218 -29.82 2.27 -18.04
N ARG A 219 -29.41 1.91 -16.82
CA ARG A 219 -28.84 2.82 -15.81
C ARG A 219 -27.56 3.49 -16.30
N HIS A 220 -26.78 2.77 -17.12
CA HIS A 220 -25.61 3.29 -17.81
C HIS A 220 -25.64 2.81 -19.27
N LYS A 221 -25.74 3.74 -20.22
CA LYS A 221 -25.54 3.41 -21.64
C LYS A 221 -24.04 3.24 -21.89
N PRO A 222 -23.60 2.17 -22.57
CA PRO A 222 -22.19 2.04 -22.95
C PRO A 222 -21.77 3.26 -23.79
N GLN A 223 -20.65 3.89 -23.42
CA GLN A 223 -20.02 4.88 -24.29
C GLN A 223 -19.69 4.17 -25.61
N ALA A 224 -20.24 4.66 -26.72
CA ALA A 224 -19.94 4.13 -28.05
C ALA A 224 -18.43 4.23 -28.27
N ILE A 225 -17.83 3.14 -28.75
CA ILE A 225 -16.43 3.11 -29.16
C ILE A 225 -16.30 4.15 -30.28
N GLN A 226 -15.64 5.28 -30.00
CA GLN A 226 -15.22 6.19 -31.06
C GLN A 226 -14.07 5.50 -31.79
N ASN A 227 -14.35 5.04 -33.01
CA ASN A 227 -13.38 4.48 -33.95
C ASN A 227 -12.35 5.52 -34.38
#